data_AF-A0AAW1F6K8-F1
#
_entry.id   AF-A0AAW1F6K8-F1
#
_cell.length_a   1.000
_cell.length_b   1.000
_cell.length_c   1.000
_cell.angle_alpha   90.00
_cell.angle_beta   90.00
_cell.angle_gamma   90.00
#
_symmetry.space_group_name_H-M   'P 1'
#
loop_
_entity.id
_entity.type
_entity.pdbx_description
1 polymer ?
#
loop_
_entity_poly.entity_id
_entity_poly.type
_entity_poly.pdbx_seq_one_letter_code
_entity_poly.pdbx_strand_id
1 'polypeptide(L)'
;MAAEEAGGVGRAPACLCVLCGLPAAGKSTLAREVLSTAAQRGWRASVVPYDDLILEQAFQTRVVEADGVKREETHTEWKLHRQAVLRCVEQFLEKPQVLAELPDSRRINRAAWERCIQALLQPGAVDRSQADQPPLLFLLDDNFYYPSMRYEVYQLARKYSLGFCQVYLQCDLESCISRNQTRSEPIPTEVISEMVKRLESPNPQKNSWETNSISLNTTDDLSKCDVQRVMELICSSLSNPLSPAEVDTEQKEADRLKCATSVVHQTDQACRRHISEAMKTARENQAPPEHMRSLAAQLNESKATFLHDLRRRLFQEASFAEDEDIDVERVVQRAVDVFDRQKEEILLRITNENR
;
A
#
# COMPACT_ATOMS: atom_id res chain seq x y z
N MET A 1 -41.30 -12.51 19.97
CA MET A 1 -39.95 -12.32 20.56
C MET A 1 -39.16 -13.61 20.34
N ALA A 2 -38.70 -13.81 19.12
CA ALA A 2 -37.80 -14.90 18.78
C ALA A 2 -36.39 -14.32 18.82
N ALA A 3 -35.55 -14.84 19.70
CA ALA A 3 -34.13 -14.60 19.70
C ALA A 3 -33.53 -15.36 18.51
N GLU A 4 -32.97 -14.64 17.55
CA GLU A 4 -32.07 -15.24 16.57
C GLU A 4 -30.72 -15.48 17.26
N GLU A 5 -30.48 -16.73 17.64
CA GLU A 5 -29.14 -17.24 17.88
C GLU A 5 -28.36 -17.24 16.55
N ALA A 6 -27.64 -16.15 16.29
CA ALA A 6 -26.56 -16.16 15.32
C ALA A 6 -25.35 -16.88 15.94
N GLY A 7 -25.34 -18.22 15.82
CA GLY A 7 -24.23 -19.08 16.20
C GLY A 7 -22.98 -18.82 15.35
N GLY A 8 -22.26 -17.75 15.68
CA GLY A 8 -20.88 -17.54 15.25
C GLY A 8 -19.97 -18.44 16.08
N VAL A 9 -19.40 -19.46 15.46
CA VAL A 9 -18.33 -20.30 16.02
C VAL A 9 -17.20 -19.37 16.51
N GLY A 10 -17.14 -19.16 17.83
CA GLY A 10 -16.35 -18.09 18.46
C GLY A 10 -14.85 -18.29 18.25
N ARG A 11 -14.30 -17.62 17.23
CA ARG A 11 -12.87 -17.58 16.94
C ARG A 11 -12.12 -16.85 18.06
N ALA A 12 -10.91 -17.32 18.39
CA ALA A 12 -10.03 -16.65 19.34
C ALA A 12 -9.85 -15.16 19.00
N PRO A 13 -9.91 -14.23 19.98
CA PRO A 13 -9.66 -12.81 19.75
C PRO A 13 -8.29 -12.63 19.09
N ALA A 14 -8.24 -11.84 18.02
CA ALA A 14 -7.03 -11.65 17.24
C ALA A 14 -6.82 -10.16 16.91
N CYS A 15 -5.57 -9.70 16.89
CA CYS A 15 -5.23 -8.30 16.64
C CYS A 15 -4.05 -8.17 15.66
N LEU A 16 -4.19 -7.24 14.73
CA LEU A 16 -3.11 -6.76 13.86
C LEU A 16 -2.63 -5.40 14.40
N CYS A 17 -1.38 -5.35 14.87
CA CYS A 17 -0.77 -4.13 15.39
C CYS A 17 0.36 -3.69 14.45
N VAL A 18 0.21 -2.50 13.87
CA VAL A 18 1.18 -1.91 12.95
C VAL A 18 2.19 -1.06 13.72
N LEU A 19 3.49 -1.30 13.51
CA LEU A 19 4.55 -0.44 14.02
C LEU A 19 4.99 0.51 12.91
N CYS A 20 4.88 1.82 13.11
CA CYS A 20 5.20 2.84 12.11
C CYS A 20 6.33 3.74 12.60
N GLY A 21 7.24 4.14 11.70
CA GLY A 21 8.32 5.06 12.03
C GLY A 21 9.55 4.89 11.13
N LEU A 22 10.50 5.81 11.27
CA LEU A 22 11.74 5.83 10.48
C LEU A 22 12.57 4.55 10.66
N PRO A 23 13.45 4.23 9.69
CA PRO A 23 14.53 3.28 9.92
C PRO A 23 15.29 3.63 11.21
N ALA A 24 15.63 2.62 12.01
CA ALA A 24 16.31 2.77 13.30
C ALA A 24 15.54 3.56 14.40
N ALA A 25 14.25 3.85 14.21
CA ALA A 25 13.39 4.45 15.26
C ALA A 25 13.08 3.51 16.45
N GLY A 26 13.52 2.25 16.42
CA GLY A 26 13.34 1.30 17.53
C GLY A 26 12.17 0.32 17.39
N LYS A 27 11.54 0.21 16.21
CA LYS A 27 10.37 -0.65 15.97
C LYS A 27 10.59 -2.10 16.36
N SER A 28 11.65 -2.73 15.83
CA SER A 28 12.02 -4.11 16.14
C SER A 28 12.42 -4.32 17.60
N THR A 29 12.87 -3.28 18.30
CA THR A 29 13.13 -3.33 19.75
C THR A 29 11.83 -3.35 20.53
N LEU A 30 10.90 -2.42 20.23
CA LEU A 30 9.57 -2.42 20.82
C LEU A 30 8.83 -3.73 20.55
N ALA A 31 8.91 -4.25 19.32
CA ALA A 31 8.26 -5.51 18.92
C ALA A 31 8.69 -6.68 19.82
N ARG A 32 9.98 -6.77 20.16
CA ARG A 32 10.52 -7.81 21.06
C ARG A 32 10.03 -7.66 22.49
N GLU A 33 9.98 -6.44 23.02
CA GLU A 33 9.48 -6.18 24.38
C GLU A 33 7.99 -6.49 24.51
N VAL A 34 7.20 -6.11 23.51
CA VAL A 34 5.76 -6.42 23.42
C VAL A 34 5.55 -7.93 23.28
N LEU A 35 6.35 -8.61 22.45
CA LEU A 35 6.30 -10.07 22.28
C LEU A 35 6.60 -10.80 23.61
N SER A 36 7.62 -10.36 24.34
CA SER A 36 7.95 -10.89 25.68
C SER A 36 6.81 -10.70 26.67
N THR A 37 6.21 -9.50 26.70
CA THR A 37 5.09 -9.19 27.58
C THR A 37 3.83 -9.98 27.21
N ALA A 38 3.56 -10.17 25.92
CA ALA A 38 2.45 -10.99 25.43
C ALA A 38 2.64 -12.47 25.81
N ALA A 39 3.86 -13.00 25.69
CA ALA A 39 4.19 -14.36 26.11
C ALA A 39 3.99 -14.57 27.62
N GLN A 40 4.35 -13.59 28.46
CA GLN A 40 4.08 -13.63 29.92
C GLN A 40 2.57 -13.66 30.23
N ARG A 41 1.73 -13.08 29.36
CA ARG A 41 0.27 -13.15 29.45
C ARG A 41 -0.32 -14.42 28.81
N GLY A 42 0.51 -15.32 28.29
CA GLY A 42 0.10 -16.55 27.62
C GLY A 42 -0.53 -16.32 26.23
N TRP A 43 -0.29 -15.18 25.59
CA TRP A 43 -0.83 -14.89 24.26
C TRP A 43 -0.04 -15.60 23.17
N ARG A 44 -0.72 -15.92 22.07
CA ARG A 44 -0.08 -16.37 20.82
C ARG A 44 0.35 -15.14 20.04
N ALA A 45 1.58 -14.70 20.23
CA ALA A 45 2.08 -13.49 19.58
C ALA A 45 3.23 -13.80 18.63
N SER A 46 3.33 -13.05 17.53
CA SER A 46 4.44 -13.12 16.58
C SER A 46 4.75 -11.74 15.99
N VAL A 47 6.02 -11.55 15.66
CA VAL A 47 6.50 -10.40 14.89
C VAL A 47 6.57 -10.82 13.43
N VAL A 48 6.09 -9.95 12.54
CA VAL A 48 6.17 -10.09 11.08
C VAL A 48 7.19 -9.05 10.60
N PRO A 49 8.50 -9.38 10.58
CA PRO A 49 9.55 -8.47 10.14
C PRO A 49 9.57 -8.41 8.61
N TYR A 50 9.07 -7.32 8.04
CA TYR A 50 9.02 -7.16 6.59
C TYR A 50 10.41 -7.15 5.95
N ASP A 51 11.41 -6.58 6.62
CA ASP A 51 12.80 -6.55 6.17
C ASP A 51 13.38 -7.97 5.94
N ASP A 52 13.03 -8.96 6.78
CA ASP A 52 13.51 -10.34 6.64
C ASP A 52 12.67 -11.17 5.65
N LEU A 53 11.41 -10.79 5.48
CA LEU A 53 10.43 -11.50 4.64
C LEU A 53 10.52 -11.09 3.17
N ILE A 54 10.82 -9.82 2.90
CA ILE A 54 10.97 -9.30 1.55
C ILE A 54 12.35 -9.65 1.02
N LEU A 55 12.39 -10.35 -0.11
CA LEU A 55 13.63 -10.73 -0.78
C LEU A 55 14.32 -9.51 -1.41
N GLU A 56 15.66 -9.47 -1.40
CA GLU A 56 16.45 -8.34 -1.93
C GLU A 56 16.10 -7.96 -3.38
N GLN A 57 15.73 -8.94 -4.20
CA GLN A 57 15.28 -8.76 -5.58
C GLN A 57 14.07 -7.81 -5.72
N ALA A 58 13.29 -7.62 -4.66
CA ALA A 58 12.16 -6.70 -4.63
C ALA A 58 12.58 -5.22 -4.77
N PHE A 59 13.80 -4.91 -4.36
CA PHE A 59 14.37 -3.57 -4.36
C PHE A 59 15.25 -3.31 -5.59
N GLN A 60 15.45 -4.33 -6.45
CA GLN A 60 16.21 -4.18 -7.68
C GLN A 60 15.35 -3.51 -8.75
N THR A 61 15.90 -2.47 -9.36
CA THR A 61 15.30 -1.79 -10.51
C THR A 61 15.43 -2.67 -11.75
N ARG A 62 14.32 -3.15 -12.32
CA ARG A 62 14.35 -3.85 -13.61
C ARG A 62 14.33 -2.84 -14.75
N VAL A 63 15.33 -2.91 -15.63
CA VAL A 63 15.32 -2.18 -16.90
C VAL A 63 14.54 -3.03 -17.90
N VAL A 64 13.35 -2.56 -18.30
CA VAL A 64 12.60 -3.19 -19.39
C VAL A 64 13.04 -2.53 -20.70
N GLU A 65 13.79 -3.25 -21.52
CA GLU A 65 14.08 -2.81 -22.88
C GLU A 65 12.83 -3.03 -23.75
N ALA A 66 12.08 -1.97 -24.01
CA ALA A 66 11.02 -1.94 -25.01
C ALA A 66 11.50 -1.12 -26.22
N ASP A 67 11.51 -1.74 -27.41
CA ASP A 67 11.66 -1.10 -28.73
C ASP A 67 12.89 -0.19 -28.95
N GLY A 68 14.07 -0.59 -28.46
CA GLY A 68 15.34 0.06 -28.83
C GLY A 68 15.50 1.51 -28.32
N VAL A 69 14.54 2.01 -27.53
CA VAL A 69 14.63 3.25 -26.77
C VAL A 69 14.83 2.84 -25.32
N LYS A 70 16.03 3.08 -24.78
CA LYS A 70 16.29 2.91 -23.34
C LYS A 70 15.37 3.82 -22.55
N ARG A 71 14.22 3.30 -22.12
CA ARG A 71 13.33 3.96 -21.18
C ARG A 71 13.60 3.34 -19.81
N GLU A 72 14.27 4.10 -18.96
CA GLU A 72 14.46 3.77 -17.55
C GLU A 72 13.12 3.90 -16.80
N GLU A 73 12.21 2.96 -17.03
CA GLU A 73 11.05 2.81 -16.15
C GLU A 73 11.47 1.96 -14.96
N THR A 74 11.83 2.64 -13.87
CA THR A 74 12.36 2.05 -12.65
C THR A 74 11.26 1.45 -11.77
N HIS A 75 10.64 0.37 -12.25
CA HIS A 75 9.62 -0.33 -11.44
C HIS A 75 10.30 -1.23 -10.41
N THR A 76 10.12 -0.89 -9.13
CA THR A 76 10.54 -1.73 -8.00
C THR A 76 9.36 -2.58 -7.55
N GLU A 77 9.57 -3.89 -7.41
CA GLU A 77 8.50 -4.86 -7.09
C GLU A 77 8.12 -4.88 -5.59
N TRP A 78 8.81 -4.10 -4.74
CA TRP A 78 8.63 -4.07 -3.29
C TRP A 78 7.16 -3.99 -2.82
N LYS A 79 6.30 -3.28 -3.54
CA LYS A 79 4.86 -3.21 -3.21
C LYS A 79 4.18 -4.58 -3.33
N LEU A 80 4.49 -5.35 -4.38
CA LEU A 80 3.96 -6.71 -4.57
C LEU A 80 4.48 -7.66 -3.48
N HIS A 81 5.73 -7.48 -3.05
CA HIS A 81 6.30 -8.26 -1.95
C HIS A 81 5.62 -7.95 -0.61
N ARG A 82 5.34 -6.67 -0.30
CA ARG A 82 4.56 -6.30 0.89
C ARG A 82 3.16 -6.89 0.90
N GLN A 83 2.48 -6.87 -0.25
CA GLN A 83 1.17 -7.50 -0.40
C GLN A 83 1.24 -9.02 -0.24
N ALA A 84 2.33 -9.66 -0.67
CA ALA A 84 2.55 -11.08 -0.44
C ALA A 84 2.66 -11.38 1.07
N VAL A 85 3.40 -10.57 1.84
CA VAL A 85 3.49 -10.72 3.31
C VAL A 85 2.11 -10.63 3.95
N LEU A 86 1.29 -9.66 3.55
CA LEU A 86 -0.07 -9.52 4.08
C LEU A 86 -0.96 -10.73 3.73
N ARG A 87 -0.83 -11.28 2.51
CA ARG A 87 -1.51 -12.53 2.11
C ARG A 87 -1.08 -13.74 2.93
N CYS A 88 0.18 -13.81 3.36
CA CYS A 88 0.63 -14.86 4.28
C CYS A 88 -0.07 -14.76 5.64
N VAL A 89 -0.21 -13.55 6.19
CA VAL A 89 -0.98 -13.32 7.43
C VAL A 89 -2.44 -13.72 7.21
N GLU A 90 -3.05 -13.30 6.11
CA GLU A 90 -4.42 -13.65 5.72
C GLU A 90 -4.64 -15.17 5.64
N GLN A 91 -3.77 -15.90 4.93
CA GLN A 91 -3.89 -17.36 4.83
C GLN A 91 -3.72 -18.06 6.18
N PHE A 92 -2.79 -17.59 7.02
CA PHE A 92 -2.66 -18.11 8.38
C PHE A 92 -3.95 -17.88 9.18
N LEU A 93 -4.58 -16.72 9.00
CA LEU A 93 -5.86 -16.43 9.63
C LEU A 93 -6.98 -17.34 9.10
N GLU A 94 -7.00 -17.72 7.84
CA GLU A 94 -8.02 -18.62 7.29
C GLU A 94 -7.82 -20.09 7.70
N LYS A 95 -6.58 -20.58 7.56
CA LYS A 95 -6.25 -22.01 7.72
C LYS A 95 -4.92 -22.19 8.46
N PRO A 96 -4.89 -22.02 9.80
CA PRO A 96 -3.66 -22.13 10.59
C PRO A 96 -2.95 -23.49 10.45
N GLN A 97 -3.69 -24.57 10.12
CA GLN A 97 -3.19 -25.93 10.03
C GLN A 97 -2.63 -26.29 8.64
N VAL A 98 -2.93 -25.50 7.60
CA VAL A 98 -2.49 -25.77 6.23
C VAL A 98 -1.22 -24.96 5.97
N LEU A 99 -0.12 -25.38 6.60
CA LEU A 99 1.20 -24.75 6.45
C LEU A 99 1.90 -25.08 5.11
N ALA A 100 1.30 -25.96 4.31
CA ALA A 100 2.01 -26.64 3.23
C ALA A 100 2.20 -25.81 1.95
N GLU A 101 1.41 -24.75 1.74
CA GLU A 101 1.41 -24.00 0.48
C GLU A 101 1.44 -22.49 0.74
N LEU A 102 2.64 -21.89 0.67
CA LEU A 102 2.78 -20.44 0.61
C LEU A 102 2.08 -19.91 -0.65
N PRO A 103 1.31 -18.80 -0.57
CA PRO A 103 0.60 -18.25 -1.72
C PRO A 103 1.56 -17.77 -2.81
N ASP A 104 2.76 -17.35 -2.40
CA ASP A 104 3.68 -16.63 -3.25
C ASP A 104 5.14 -16.92 -2.86
N SER A 105 5.54 -18.19 -2.95
CA SER A 105 6.88 -18.67 -2.59
C SER A 105 8.03 -17.97 -3.33
N ARG A 106 7.74 -17.29 -4.45
CA ARG A 106 8.73 -16.50 -5.21
C ARG A 106 8.96 -15.10 -4.65
N ARG A 107 8.04 -14.59 -3.83
CA ARG A 107 8.04 -13.21 -3.33
C ARG A 107 8.37 -13.10 -1.84
N ILE A 108 8.37 -14.20 -1.10
CA ILE A 108 8.61 -14.18 0.34
C ILE A 108 9.71 -15.16 0.71
N ASN A 109 10.55 -14.75 1.65
CA ASN A 109 11.48 -15.66 2.32
C ASN A 109 10.72 -16.68 3.17
N ARG A 110 10.56 -17.90 2.62
CA ARG A 110 9.86 -19.01 3.27
C ARG A 110 10.41 -19.33 4.66
N ALA A 111 11.73 -19.38 4.81
CA ALA A 111 12.36 -19.73 6.08
C ALA A 111 12.10 -18.66 7.15
N ALA A 112 12.08 -17.38 6.76
CA ALA A 112 11.71 -16.29 7.66
C ALA A 112 10.23 -16.39 8.08
N TRP A 113 9.33 -16.68 7.14
CA TRP A 113 7.91 -16.88 7.44
C TRP A 113 7.66 -18.06 8.38
N GLU A 114 8.30 -19.20 8.13
CA GLU A 114 8.19 -20.39 9.00
C GLU A 114 8.62 -20.08 10.44
N ARG A 115 9.71 -19.32 10.63
CA ARG A 115 10.13 -18.84 11.96
C ARG A 115 9.08 -17.96 12.63
N CYS A 116 8.41 -17.08 11.87
CA CYS A 116 7.37 -16.20 12.42
C CYS A 116 6.20 -17.02 12.98
N ILE A 117 5.72 -18.01 12.24
CA ILE A 117 4.53 -18.78 12.62
C ILE A 117 4.82 -19.94 13.57
N GLN A 118 6.06 -20.42 13.66
CA GLN A 118 6.43 -21.53 14.54
C GLN A 118 6.02 -21.28 16.01
N ALA A 119 6.18 -20.04 16.50
CA ALA A 119 5.76 -19.66 17.85
C ALA A 119 4.23 -19.70 18.04
N LEU A 120 3.46 -19.52 16.97
CA LEU A 120 2.00 -19.49 16.99
C LEU A 120 1.35 -20.89 16.93
N LEU A 121 2.10 -21.91 16.51
CA LEU A 121 1.63 -23.27 16.25
C LEU A 121 1.80 -24.23 17.45
N GLN A 122 2.28 -23.74 18.59
CA GLN A 122 2.57 -24.60 19.74
C GLN A 122 1.33 -25.37 20.23
N PRO A 123 1.44 -26.69 20.51
CA PRO A 123 0.31 -27.63 20.64
C PRO A 123 -0.52 -27.53 21.94
N GLY A 124 -0.38 -26.46 22.74
CA GLY A 124 -1.17 -26.27 23.97
C GLY A 124 -2.66 -25.94 23.75
N ALA A 125 -3.10 -25.90 22.48
CA ALA A 125 -4.42 -25.45 22.05
C ALA A 125 -5.41 -26.58 21.71
N VAL A 126 -5.01 -27.85 21.82
CA VAL A 126 -5.80 -28.98 21.26
C VAL A 126 -6.98 -29.40 22.15
N ASP A 127 -7.00 -28.99 23.42
CA ASP A 127 -8.01 -29.42 24.41
C ASP A 127 -8.88 -28.27 24.97
N ARG A 128 -8.73 -27.06 24.41
CA ARG A 128 -9.50 -25.88 24.84
C ARG A 128 -10.62 -25.58 23.85
N SER A 129 -11.81 -25.31 24.38
CA SER A 129 -12.92 -24.77 23.60
C SER A 129 -12.44 -23.55 22.78
N GLN A 130 -13.01 -23.30 21.59
CA GLN A 130 -12.55 -22.18 20.75
C GLN A 130 -12.68 -20.80 21.46
N ALA A 131 -13.58 -20.71 22.44
CA ALA A 131 -13.75 -19.54 23.31
C ALA A 131 -12.62 -19.37 24.35
N ASP A 132 -11.88 -20.43 24.69
CA ASP A 132 -10.76 -20.43 25.65
C ASP A 132 -9.37 -20.37 25.00
N GLN A 133 -9.34 -20.15 23.68
CA GLN A 133 -8.08 -20.00 22.96
C GLN A 133 -7.41 -18.67 23.34
N PRO A 134 -6.10 -18.68 23.63
CA PRO A 134 -5.39 -17.46 23.99
C PRO A 134 -5.42 -16.46 22.82
N PRO A 135 -5.45 -15.14 23.11
CA PRO A 135 -5.45 -14.12 22.08
C PRO A 135 -4.29 -14.27 21.09
N LEU A 136 -4.57 -14.00 19.81
CA LEU A 136 -3.60 -14.01 18.73
C LEU A 136 -3.15 -12.58 18.40
N LEU A 137 -1.85 -12.33 18.33
CA LEU A 137 -1.29 -11.01 18.04
C LEU A 137 -0.26 -11.10 16.93
N PHE A 138 -0.45 -10.30 15.88
CA PHE A 138 0.59 -10.03 14.89
C PHE A 138 1.11 -8.60 15.07
N LEU A 139 2.41 -8.48 15.29
CA LEU A 139 3.14 -7.21 15.28
C LEU A 139 3.78 -7.04 13.90
N LEU A 140 3.24 -6.16 13.07
CA LEU A 140 3.76 -5.90 11.74
C LEU A 140 4.88 -4.87 11.85
N ASP A 141 6.12 -5.32 11.64
CA ASP A 141 7.33 -4.51 11.73
C ASP A 141 7.82 -4.12 10.33
N ASP A 142 7.48 -2.91 9.93
CA ASP A 142 7.92 -2.23 8.70
C ASP A 142 7.91 -0.72 8.98
N ASN A 143 8.35 0.12 8.05
CA ASN A 143 8.29 1.58 8.19
C ASN A 143 6.85 2.14 8.23
N PHE A 144 5.91 1.49 7.52
CA PHE A 144 4.51 1.91 7.33
C PHE A 144 4.32 3.42 7.09
N TYR A 145 5.18 4.00 6.25
CA TYR A 145 5.33 5.45 6.16
C TYR A 145 4.17 6.17 5.49
N TYR A 146 3.42 5.48 4.61
CA TYR A 146 2.21 6.03 3.99
C TYR A 146 0.94 5.51 4.67
N PRO A 147 -0.14 6.32 4.76
CA PRO A 147 -1.43 5.88 5.27
C PRO A 147 -2.00 4.71 4.46
N SER A 148 -1.79 4.69 3.14
CA SER A 148 -2.23 3.60 2.27
C SER A 148 -1.67 2.23 2.67
N MET A 149 -0.45 2.17 3.18
CA MET A 149 0.16 0.91 3.65
C MET A 149 -0.52 0.38 4.91
N ARG A 150 -0.86 1.30 5.83
CA ARG A 150 -1.54 0.96 7.09
C ARG A 150 -2.98 0.56 6.82
N TYR A 151 -3.59 1.19 5.82
CA TYR A 151 -4.94 0.92 5.40
C TYR A 151 -5.12 -0.50 4.84
N GLU A 152 -4.16 -1.02 4.07
CA GLU A 152 -4.19 -2.42 3.61
C GLU A 152 -4.31 -3.40 4.80
N VAL A 153 -3.60 -3.13 5.90
CA VAL A 153 -3.67 -3.94 7.13
C VAL A 153 -4.99 -3.75 7.86
N TYR A 154 -5.50 -2.52 7.93
CA TYR A 154 -6.82 -2.21 8.49
C TYR A 154 -7.94 -2.95 7.74
N GLN A 155 -7.89 -2.99 6.41
CA GLN A 155 -8.85 -3.73 5.59
C GLN A 155 -8.81 -5.23 5.89
N LEU A 156 -7.62 -5.80 6.05
CA LEU A 156 -7.48 -7.21 6.45
C LEU A 156 -8.09 -7.43 7.84
N ALA A 157 -7.82 -6.54 8.80
CA ALA A 157 -8.40 -6.63 10.14
C ALA A 157 -9.93 -6.57 10.09
N ARG A 158 -10.53 -5.69 9.29
CA ARG A 158 -11.99 -5.65 9.09
C ARG A 158 -12.55 -6.91 8.48
N LYS A 159 -11.90 -7.42 7.43
CA LYS A 159 -12.35 -8.62 6.69
C LYS A 159 -12.55 -9.82 7.63
N TYR A 160 -11.70 -9.98 8.64
CA TYR A 160 -11.76 -11.09 9.60
C TYR A 160 -12.25 -10.70 10.99
N SER A 161 -12.86 -9.53 11.15
CA SER A 161 -13.33 -9.02 12.44
C SER A 161 -12.27 -9.03 13.55
N LEU A 162 -11.10 -8.49 13.24
CA LEU A 162 -9.94 -8.45 14.13
C LEU A 162 -9.84 -7.08 14.83
N GLY A 163 -9.15 -7.08 15.97
CA GLY A 163 -8.61 -5.85 16.54
C GLY A 163 -7.56 -5.23 15.60
N PHE A 164 -7.54 -3.91 15.53
CA PHE A 164 -6.52 -3.16 14.81
C PHE A 164 -6.02 -2.01 15.65
N CYS A 165 -4.71 -1.80 15.66
CA CYS A 165 -4.07 -0.62 16.24
C CYS A 165 -2.75 -0.28 15.57
N GLN A 166 -2.28 0.94 15.83
CA GLN A 166 -1.06 1.49 15.25
C GLN A 166 -0.20 2.12 16.34
N VAL A 167 1.10 1.85 16.32
CA VAL A 167 2.06 2.48 17.22
C VAL A 167 3.03 3.26 16.36
N TYR A 168 3.03 4.59 16.50
CA TYR A 168 3.97 5.48 15.84
C TYR A 168 5.17 5.74 16.75
N LEU A 169 6.36 5.34 16.29
CA LEU A 169 7.62 5.61 16.97
C LEU A 169 8.22 6.90 16.42
N GLN A 170 8.04 7.96 17.18
CA GLN A 170 8.59 9.26 16.91
C GLN A 170 10.03 9.32 17.41
N CYS A 171 10.98 9.39 16.49
CA CYS A 171 12.40 9.56 16.76
C CYS A 171 12.93 10.67 15.86
N ASP A 172 13.79 11.52 16.39
CA ASP A 172 14.46 12.54 15.58
C ASP A 172 15.44 11.92 14.56
N LEU A 173 15.74 12.68 13.52
CA LEU A 173 16.58 12.24 12.40
C LEU A 173 18.01 11.92 12.85
N GLU A 174 18.59 12.73 13.75
CA GLU A 174 19.98 12.56 14.20
C GLU A 174 20.15 11.25 14.96
N SER A 175 19.24 10.95 15.88
CA SER A 175 19.17 9.68 16.60
C SER A 175 18.98 8.49 15.66
N CYS A 176 18.10 8.61 14.66
CA CYS A 176 17.91 7.54 13.65
C CYS A 176 19.19 7.29 12.84
N ILE A 177 19.90 8.34 12.41
CA ILE A 177 21.16 8.22 11.66
C ILE A 177 22.23 7.57 12.54
N SER A 178 22.41 8.05 13.78
CA SER A 178 23.39 7.51 14.72
C SER A 178 23.16 6.02 14.99
N ARG A 179 21.91 5.62 15.25
CA ARG A 179 21.53 4.21 15.45
C ARG A 179 21.65 3.38 14.17
N ASN A 180 21.39 3.96 13.01
CA ASN A 180 21.53 3.25 11.74
C ASN A 180 22.99 2.90 11.46
N GLN A 181 23.94 3.79 11.77
CA GLN A 181 25.38 3.57 11.57
C GLN A 181 25.95 2.40 12.39
N THR A 182 25.28 1.99 13.47
CA THR A 182 25.71 0.86 14.32
C THR A 182 25.06 -0.47 13.92
N ARG A 183 24.17 -0.48 12.91
CA ARG A 183 23.55 -1.72 12.39
C ARG A 183 24.57 -2.55 11.61
N SER A 184 24.34 -3.85 11.54
CA SER A 184 25.12 -4.76 10.69
C SER A 184 25.06 -4.37 9.21
N GLU A 185 23.88 -3.95 8.75
CA GLU A 185 23.60 -3.51 7.39
C GLU A 185 22.97 -2.10 7.46
N PRO A 186 23.79 -1.04 7.52
CA PRO A 186 23.31 0.32 7.53
C PRO A 186 22.80 0.72 6.13
N ILE A 187 21.67 1.41 6.08
CA ILE A 187 21.22 2.06 4.83
C ILE A 187 21.87 3.46 4.67
N PRO A 188 21.99 4.00 3.44
CA PRO A 188 22.55 5.33 3.24
C PRO A 188 21.76 6.40 4.00
N THR A 189 22.48 7.36 4.59
CA THR A 189 21.90 8.46 5.38
C THR A 189 20.90 9.30 4.57
N GLU A 190 21.15 9.42 3.27
CA GLU A 190 20.30 10.14 2.32
C GLU A 190 18.92 9.46 2.20
N VAL A 191 18.86 8.13 2.29
CA VAL A 191 17.61 7.37 2.26
C VAL A 191 16.77 7.71 3.49
N ILE A 192 17.38 7.73 4.69
CA ILE A 192 16.66 8.11 5.93
C ILE A 192 16.17 9.56 5.83
N SER A 193 17.00 10.46 5.32
CA SER A 193 16.65 11.87 5.13
C SER A 193 15.48 12.07 4.16
N GLU A 194 15.43 11.28 3.08
CA GLU A 194 14.29 11.27 2.15
C GLU A 194 13.03 10.63 2.76
N MET A 195 13.20 9.60 3.59
CA MET A 195 12.07 8.96 4.28
C MET A 195 11.39 9.89 5.28
N VAL A 196 12.15 10.75 5.98
CA VAL A 196 11.57 11.79 6.87
C VAL A 196 10.60 12.69 6.12
N LYS A 197 10.93 13.09 4.89
CA LYS A 197 10.10 13.99 4.08
C LYS A 197 8.77 13.36 3.65
N ARG A 198 8.69 12.03 3.66
CA ARG A 198 7.54 11.24 3.17
C ARG A 198 6.74 10.58 4.29
N LEU A 199 7.30 10.48 5.49
CA LEU A 199 6.68 9.81 6.61
C LEU A 199 5.45 10.59 7.09
N GLU A 200 4.28 9.99 6.96
CA GLU A 200 3.02 10.52 7.46
C GLU A 200 2.63 9.77 8.73
N SER A 201 2.64 10.45 9.89
CA SER A 201 2.15 9.89 11.14
C SER A 201 0.65 9.56 11.05
N PRO A 202 0.14 8.57 11.82
CA PRO A 202 -1.30 8.33 11.92
C PRO A 202 -2.06 9.61 12.27
N ASN A 203 -3.17 9.86 11.57
CA ASN A 203 -3.97 11.07 11.73
C ASN A 203 -5.46 10.74 11.82
N PRO A 204 -5.98 10.46 13.03
CA PRO A 204 -7.40 10.16 13.26
C PRO A 204 -8.38 11.22 12.76
N GLN A 205 -7.95 12.49 12.70
CA GLN A 205 -8.81 13.60 12.25
C GLN A 205 -9.00 13.59 10.73
N LYS A 206 -7.98 13.16 9.99
CA LYS A 206 -8.03 13.00 8.53
C LYS A 206 -8.63 11.66 8.13
N ASN A 207 -8.30 10.61 8.89
CA ASN A 207 -8.62 9.23 8.62
C ASN A 207 -9.24 8.61 9.87
N SER A 208 -10.58 8.53 9.94
CA SER A 208 -11.29 7.97 11.11
C SER A 208 -10.86 6.54 11.46
N TRP A 209 -10.45 5.75 10.48
CA TRP A 209 -9.93 4.39 10.67
C TRP A 209 -8.57 4.34 11.40
N GLU A 210 -7.88 5.47 11.54
CA GLU A 210 -6.61 5.57 12.28
C GLU A 210 -6.78 5.84 13.78
N THR A 211 -8.02 5.90 14.28
CA THR A 211 -8.35 6.28 15.67
C THR A 211 -7.62 5.45 16.74
N ASN A 212 -7.42 4.16 16.50
CA ASN A 212 -6.68 3.27 17.41
C ASN A 212 -5.16 3.43 17.22
N SER A 213 -4.63 4.63 17.44
CA SER A 213 -3.21 4.93 17.32
C SER A 213 -2.64 5.63 18.56
N ILE A 214 -1.38 5.33 18.87
CA ILE A 214 -0.60 6.08 19.87
C ILE A 214 0.76 6.48 19.28
N SER A 215 1.31 7.58 19.80
CA SER A 215 2.67 8.02 19.50
C SER A 215 3.56 7.84 20.72
N LEU A 216 4.74 7.26 20.50
CA LEU A 216 5.78 7.07 21.50
C LEU A 216 7.02 7.85 21.05
N ASN A 217 7.59 8.64 21.95
CA ASN A 217 8.90 9.24 21.71
C ASN A 217 9.98 8.20 22.02
N THR A 218 10.80 7.87 21.04
CA THR A 218 11.87 6.87 21.16
C THR A 218 13.25 7.46 20.92
N THR A 219 13.42 8.79 21.05
CA THR A 219 14.73 9.44 21.11
C THR A 219 15.53 8.93 22.32
N ASP A 220 14.88 8.74 23.46
CA ASP A 220 15.44 8.08 24.64
C ASP A 220 15.18 6.56 24.63
N ASP A 221 15.69 5.86 25.65
CA ASP A 221 15.46 4.43 25.83
C ASP A 221 13.97 4.13 26.09
N LEU A 222 13.50 3.04 25.49
CA LEU A 222 12.12 2.58 25.65
C LEU A 222 11.83 2.22 27.12
N SER A 223 10.86 2.89 27.72
CA SER A 223 10.50 2.64 29.11
C SER A 223 9.50 1.49 29.27
N LYS A 224 9.44 0.89 30.47
CA LYS A 224 8.38 -0.09 30.80
C LYS A 224 6.97 0.49 30.68
N CYS A 225 6.81 1.78 30.97
CA CYS A 225 5.53 2.47 30.82
C CYS A 225 5.09 2.54 29.35
N ASP A 226 6.02 2.72 28.41
CA ASP A 226 5.69 2.75 26.99
C ASP A 226 5.23 1.38 26.49
N VAL A 227 5.93 0.31 26.90
CA VAL A 227 5.51 -1.07 26.61
C VAL A 227 4.13 -1.35 27.19
N GLN A 228 3.86 -0.89 28.43
CA GLN A 228 2.55 -1.03 29.05
C GLN A 228 1.45 -0.30 28.25
N ARG A 229 1.68 0.95 27.82
CA ARG A 229 0.73 1.71 26.99
C ARG A 229 0.41 1.01 25.67
N VAL A 230 1.41 0.39 25.04
CA VAL A 230 1.21 -0.43 23.83
C VAL A 230 0.37 -1.65 24.14
N MET A 231 0.65 -2.36 25.24
CA MET A 231 -0.16 -3.51 25.64
C MET A 231 -1.61 -3.12 25.96
N GLU A 232 -1.84 -1.98 26.58
CA GLU A 232 -3.19 -1.44 26.85
C GLU A 232 -3.94 -1.13 25.56
N LEU A 233 -3.29 -0.49 24.58
CA LEU A 233 -3.85 -0.26 23.25
C LEU A 233 -4.24 -1.58 22.58
N ILE A 234 -3.34 -2.58 22.59
CA ILE A 234 -3.61 -3.89 21.98
C ILE A 234 -4.76 -4.61 22.70
N CYS A 235 -4.83 -4.55 24.05
CA CYS A 235 -5.95 -5.13 24.81
C CYS A 235 -7.28 -4.45 24.44
N SER A 236 -7.28 -3.12 24.29
CA SER A 236 -8.45 -2.36 23.86
C SER A 236 -8.89 -2.79 22.47
N SER A 237 -7.96 -2.90 21.51
CA SER A 237 -8.25 -3.35 20.15
C SER A 237 -8.74 -4.79 20.08
N LEU A 238 -8.19 -5.71 20.89
CA LEU A 238 -8.69 -7.09 21.00
C LEU A 238 -10.12 -7.16 21.53
N SER A 239 -10.50 -6.23 22.41
CA SER A 239 -11.85 -6.17 23.01
C SER A 239 -12.86 -5.46 22.10
N ASN A 240 -12.38 -4.69 21.12
CA ASN A 240 -13.19 -3.92 20.18
C ASN A 240 -12.80 -4.28 18.73
N PRO A 241 -13.06 -5.52 18.28
CA PRO A 241 -12.78 -5.93 16.92
C PRO A 241 -13.54 -5.08 15.92
N LEU A 242 -12.92 -4.84 14.76
CA LEU A 242 -13.58 -4.10 13.69
C LEU A 242 -14.72 -4.91 13.10
N SER A 243 -15.80 -4.25 12.69
CA SER A 243 -16.86 -4.92 11.93
C SER A 243 -16.45 -5.07 10.46
N PRO A 244 -16.73 -6.24 9.84
CA PRO A 244 -16.79 -6.34 8.39
C PRO A 244 -17.91 -5.41 7.94
N ALA A 245 -17.64 -4.42 7.09
CA ALA A 245 -18.73 -3.70 6.47
C ALA A 245 -19.49 -4.61 5.50
N GLU A 246 -20.81 -4.43 5.43
CA GLU A 246 -21.53 -4.66 4.18
C GLU A 246 -20.91 -3.74 3.12
N VAL A 247 -20.12 -4.33 2.20
CA VAL A 247 -19.48 -3.72 1.01
C VAL A 247 -19.32 -2.19 1.08
N ASP A 248 -18.24 -1.75 1.72
CA ASP A 248 -17.99 -0.34 2.06
C ASP A 248 -17.77 0.54 0.82
N THR A 249 -18.68 1.48 0.61
CA THR A 249 -18.66 2.52 -0.43
C THR A 249 -17.39 3.37 -0.41
N GLU A 250 -16.75 3.57 0.76
CA GLU A 250 -15.55 4.40 0.90
C GLU A 250 -14.30 3.76 0.27
N GLN A 251 -14.19 2.43 0.31
CA GLN A 251 -13.08 1.70 -0.31
C GLN A 251 -13.19 1.73 -1.84
N LYS A 252 -14.40 1.48 -2.35
CA LYS A 252 -14.68 1.58 -3.79
C LYS A 252 -14.36 2.98 -4.27
N GLU A 253 -14.74 4.02 -3.53
CA GLU A 253 -14.49 5.40 -3.92
C GLU A 253 -13.02 5.80 -3.87
N ALA A 254 -12.26 5.39 -2.85
CA ALA A 254 -10.83 5.68 -2.73
C ALA A 254 -9.98 4.94 -3.78
N ASP A 255 -10.29 3.68 -4.07
CA ASP A 255 -9.58 2.89 -5.08
C ASP A 255 -9.98 3.30 -6.51
N ARG A 256 -11.24 3.72 -6.71
CA ARG A 256 -11.68 4.39 -7.96
C ARG A 256 -10.98 5.73 -8.15
N LEU A 257 -10.79 6.53 -7.10
CA LEU A 257 -10.08 7.81 -7.17
C LEU A 257 -8.60 7.64 -7.56
N LYS A 258 -7.95 6.62 -6.99
CA LYS A 258 -6.58 6.24 -7.36
C LYS A 258 -6.50 5.71 -8.78
N CYS A 259 -7.44 4.86 -9.21
CA CYS A 259 -7.52 4.39 -10.60
C CYS A 259 -7.72 5.55 -11.58
N ALA A 260 -8.67 6.45 -11.31
CA ALA A 260 -8.92 7.60 -12.17
C ALA A 260 -7.70 8.52 -12.27
N THR A 261 -7.00 8.74 -11.16
CA THR A 261 -5.75 9.53 -11.16
C THR A 261 -4.63 8.83 -11.95
N SER A 262 -4.53 7.50 -11.84
CA SER A 262 -3.56 6.71 -12.60
C SER A 262 -3.85 6.70 -14.10
N VAL A 263 -5.11 6.50 -14.50
CA VAL A 263 -5.57 6.54 -15.90
C VAL A 263 -5.31 7.91 -16.53
N VAL A 264 -5.67 9.00 -15.85
CA VAL A 264 -5.44 10.36 -16.34
C VAL A 264 -3.95 10.64 -16.50
N HIS A 265 -3.12 10.17 -15.57
CA HIS A 265 -1.68 10.34 -15.65
C HIS A 265 -1.05 9.56 -16.81
N GLN A 266 -1.41 8.28 -16.96
CA GLN A 266 -0.93 7.44 -18.08
C GLN A 266 -1.39 8.00 -19.43
N THR A 267 -2.63 8.49 -19.50
CA THR A 267 -3.18 9.11 -20.71
C THR A 267 -2.47 10.42 -21.05
N ASP A 268 -2.18 11.31 -20.08
CA ASP A 268 -1.37 12.52 -20.35
C ASP A 268 0.01 12.16 -20.90
N GLN A 269 0.64 11.11 -20.36
CA GLN A 269 1.93 10.66 -20.83
C GLN A 269 1.87 10.14 -22.28
N ALA A 270 0.81 9.41 -22.65
CA ALA A 270 0.59 8.94 -24.01
C ALA A 270 0.28 10.11 -24.97
N CYS A 271 -0.64 11.02 -24.62
CA CYS A 271 -0.94 12.21 -25.42
C CYS A 271 0.31 13.03 -25.73
N ARG A 272 1.22 13.21 -24.76
CA ARG A 272 2.49 13.92 -24.97
C ARG A 272 3.36 13.25 -26.03
N ARG A 273 3.42 11.91 -26.07
CA ARG A 273 4.18 11.16 -27.08
C ARG A 273 3.61 11.42 -28.47
N HIS A 274 2.30 11.29 -28.64
CA HIS A 274 1.62 11.52 -29.92
C HIS A 274 1.74 12.96 -30.42
N ILE A 275 1.71 13.95 -29.52
CA ILE A 275 1.97 15.36 -29.87
C ILE A 275 3.42 15.53 -30.34
N SER A 276 4.39 14.94 -29.64
CA SER A 276 5.80 14.99 -30.04
C SER A 276 6.03 14.36 -31.41
N GLU A 277 5.39 13.23 -31.70
CA GLU A 277 5.43 12.58 -33.01
C GLU A 277 4.82 13.46 -34.11
N ALA A 278 3.63 14.01 -33.88
CA ALA A 278 2.98 14.92 -34.84
C ALA A 278 3.85 16.15 -35.14
N MET A 279 4.47 16.73 -34.12
CA MET A 279 5.39 17.86 -34.27
C MET A 279 6.66 17.49 -35.03
N LYS A 280 7.17 16.26 -34.85
CA LYS A 280 8.32 15.74 -35.60
C LYS A 280 7.97 15.54 -37.07
N THR A 281 6.85 14.90 -37.38
CA THR A 281 6.37 14.67 -38.75
C THR A 281 6.09 15.99 -39.48
N ALA A 282 5.46 16.97 -38.80
CA ALA A 282 5.24 18.30 -39.38
C ALA A 282 6.56 19.02 -39.71
N ARG A 283 7.58 18.87 -38.85
CA ARG A 283 8.92 19.43 -39.10
C ARG A 283 9.64 18.73 -40.25
N GLU A 284 9.54 17.40 -40.36
CA GLU A 284 10.10 16.61 -41.47
C GLU A 284 9.47 16.97 -42.82
N ASN A 285 8.17 17.30 -42.80
CA ASN A 285 7.43 17.80 -43.96
C ASN A 285 7.67 19.30 -44.25
N GLN A 286 8.69 19.92 -43.63
CA GLN A 286 9.09 21.31 -43.83
C GLN A 286 7.98 22.34 -43.55
N ALA A 287 7.11 22.08 -42.58
CA ALA A 287 6.05 23.02 -42.21
C ALA A 287 6.63 24.38 -41.77
N PRO A 288 6.03 25.51 -42.22
CA PRO A 288 6.41 26.86 -41.82
C PRO A 288 6.44 27.07 -40.30
N PRO A 289 7.32 27.96 -39.78
CA PRO A 289 7.42 28.24 -38.34
C PRO A 289 6.13 28.74 -37.70
N GLU A 290 5.28 29.43 -38.46
CA GLU A 290 3.97 29.92 -37.99
C GLU A 290 2.96 28.78 -37.86
N HIS A 291 2.96 27.83 -38.80
CA HIS A 291 2.15 26.61 -38.73
C HIS A 291 2.58 25.71 -37.58
N MET A 292 3.88 25.58 -37.35
CA MET A 292 4.42 24.84 -36.20
C MET A 292 3.96 25.44 -34.86
N ARG A 293 3.92 26.78 -34.76
CA ARG A 293 3.40 27.47 -33.56
C ARG A 293 1.89 27.26 -33.39
N SER A 294 1.12 27.40 -34.46
CA SER A 294 -0.34 27.18 -34.44
C SER A 294 -0.69 25.74 -34.08
N LEU A 295 -0.03 24.77 -34.71
CA LEU A 295 -0.22 23.34 -34.46
C LEU A 295 0.10 22.98 -33.00
N ALA A 296 1.21 23.46 -32.45
CA ALA A 296 1.57 23.23 -31.06
C ALA A 296 0.54 23.81 -30.08
N ALA A 297 0.00 24.99 -30.37
CA ALA A 297 -1.03 25.62 -29.53
C ALA A 297 -2.33 24.79 -29.54
N GLN A 298 -2.83 24.45 -30.73
CA GLN A 298 -4.07 23.68 -30.89
C GLN A 298 -3.98 22.26 -30.30
N LEU A 299 -2.85 21.58 -30.47
CA LEU A 299 -2.65 20.24 -29.90
C LEU A 299 -2.58 20.26 -28.36
N ASN A 300 -1.94 21.27 -27.77
CA ASN A 300 -1.89 21.40 -26.31
C ASN A 300 -3.24 21.80 -25.71
N GLU A 301 -3.98 22.67 -26.38
CA GLU A 301 -5.35 23.06 -25.97
C GLU A 301 -6.32 21.88 -26.07
N SER A 302 -6.25 21.13 -27.18
CA SER A 302 -7.01 19.89 -27.37
C SER A 302 -6.69 18.86 -26.27
N LYS A 303 -5.40 18.65 -25.96
CA LYS A 303 -4.98 17.77 -24.86
C LYS A 303 -5.54 18.23 -23.51
N ALA A 304 -5.44 19.52 -23.20
CA ALA A 304 -5.92 20.05 -21.93
C ALA A 304 -7.44 19.82 -21.77
N THR A 305 -8.19 20.09 -22.84
CA THR A 305 -9.64 19.87 -22.89
C THR A 305 -9.99 18.38 -22.79
N PHE A 306 -9.27 17.53 -23.52
CA PHE A 306 -9.46 16.08 -23.52
C PHE A 306 -9.21 15.47 -22.13
N LEU A 307 -8.11 15.83 -21.46
CA LEU A 307 -7.80 15.31 -20.12
C LEU A 307 -8.80 15.81 -19.07
N HIS A 308 -9.28 17.05 -19.20
CA HIS A 308 -10.32 17.58 -18.33
C HIS A 308 -11.65 16.81 -18.50
N ASP A 309 -12.05 16.55 -19.75
CA ASP A 309 -13.26 15.79 -20.06
C ASP A 309 -13.15 14.31 -19.66
N LEU A 310 -11.99 13.69 -19.89
CA LEU A 310 -11.70 12.32 -19.46
C LEU A 310 -11.81 12.20 -17.94
N ARG A 311 -11.22 13.14 -17.21
CA ARG A 311 -11.35 13.23 -15.76
C ARG A 311 -12.81 13.31 -15.37
N ARG A 312 -13.59 14.24 -15.97
CA ARG A 312 -15.02 14.41 -15.67
C ARG A 312 -15.85 13.15 -15.98
N ARG A 313 -15.59 12.46 -17.09
CA ARG A 313 -16.30 11.21 -17.46
C ARG A 313 -15.99 10.07 -16.50
N LEU A 314 -14.71 9.88 -16.14
CA LEU A 314 -14.32 8.87 -15.15
C LEU A 314 -14.99 9.13 -13.80
N PHE A 315 -15.19 10.40 -13.42
CA PHE A 315 -15.95 10.77 -12.23
C PHE A 315 -17.47 10.52 -12.36
N GLN A 316 -18.05 10.72 -13.55
CA GLN A 316 -19.49 10.53 -13.80
C GLN A 316 -19.87 9.05 -13.97
N GLU A 317 -19.08 8.27 -14.70
CA GLU A 317 -19.28 6.82 -14.90
C GLU A 317 -19.02 6.03 -13.61
N ALA A 318 -18.14 6.52 -12.74
CA ALA A 318 -17.91 5.95 -11.40
C ALA A 318 -19.15 6.00 -10.49
N SER A 319 -20.16 6.82 -10.80
CA SER A 319 -21.43 6.87 -10.06
C SER A 319 -22.46 5.82 -10.51
N PHE A 320 -22.25 5.12 -11.63
CA PHE A 320 -23.28 4.26 -12.25
C PHE A 320 -22.85 2.82 -12.57
N ALA A 321 -21.57 2.46 -12.44
CA ALA A 321 -21.09 1.11 -12.78
C ALA A 321 -20.99 0.19 -11.55
N GLU A 322 -21.84 -0.84 -11.53
CA GLU A 322 -21.73 -2.03 -10.67
C GLU A 322 -20.84 -3.09 -11.36
N ASP A 323 -19.89 -3.64 -10.60
CA ASP A 323 -19.30 -4.98 -10.78
C ASP A 323 -18.33 -5.35 -11.93
N GLU A 324 -17.66 -4.42 -12.61
CA GLU A 324 -16.50 -4.80 -13.46
C GLU A 324 -15.17 -4.23 -12.94
N ASP A 325 -14.19 -5.12 -12.72
CA ASP A 325 -12.77 -4.77 -12.52
C ASP A 325 -12.33 -3.90 -13.71
N ILE A 326 -12.03 -2.63 -13.43
CA ILE A 326 -11.64 -1.67 -14.45
C ILE A 326 -10.21 -2.01 -14.91
N ASP A 327 -10.10 -2.63 -16.08
CA ASP A 327 -8.84 -2.81 -16.79
C ASP A 327 -8.29 -1.43 -17.21
N VAL A 328 -7.39 -0.89 -16.37
CA VAL A 328 -6.73 0.41 -16.53
C VAL A 328 -6.07 0.53 -17.90
N GLU A 329 -5.43 -0.54 -18.39
CA GLU A 329 -4.70 -0.55 -19.65
C GLU A 329 -5.66 -0.44 -20.84
N ARG A 330 -6.78 -1.18 -20.80
CA ARG A 330 -7.84 -1.10 -21.82
C ARG A 330 -8.58 0.24 -21.83
N VAL A 331 -8.72 0.91 -20.68
CA VAL A 331 -9.32 2.24 -20.59
C VAL A 331 -8.37 3.30 -21.14
N VAL A 332 -7.08 3.24 -20.78
CA VAL A 332 -6.05 4.12 -21.33
C VAL A 332 -5.95 3.97 -22.85
N GLN A 333 -5.93 2.74 -23.37
CA GLN A 333 -5.86 2.51 -24.82
C GLN A 333 -7.04 3.16 -25.55
N ARG A 334 -8.27 2.94 -25.07
CA ARG A 334 -9.46 3.57 -25.67
C ARG A 334 -9.43 5.09 -25.61
N ALA A 335 -8.93 5.67 -24.52
CA ALA A 335 -8.78 7.11 -24.39
C ALA A 335 -7.76 7.65 -25.38
N VAL A 336 -6.62 6.97 -25.53
CA VAL A 336 -5.58 7.34 -26.52
C VAL A 336 -6.12 7.28 -27.94
N ASP A 337 -6.87 6.24 -28.32
CA ASP A 337 -7.48 6.12 -29.65
C ASP A 337 -8.44 7.28 -29.97
N VAL A 338 -9.17 7.77 -28.95
CA VAL A 338 -10.06 8.93 -29.10
C VAL A 338 -9.25 10.21 -29.33
N PHE A 339 -8.20 10.41 -28.55
CA PHE A 339 -7.32 11.57 -28.70
C PHE A 339 -6.60 11.58 -30.05
N ASP A 340 -6.18 10.41 -30.54
CA ASP A 340 -5.52 10.29 -31.84
C ASP A 340 -6.42 10.71 -33.00
N ARG A 341 -7.72 10.40 -32.97
CA ARG A 341 -8.69 10.91 -33.96
C ARG A 341 -8.81 12.43 -33.91
N GLN A 342 -8.86 13.03 -32.73
CA GLN A 342 -8.91 14.48 -32.58
C GLN A 342 -7.63 15.17 -33.10
N LYS A 343 -6.48 14.55 -32.84
CA LYS A 343 -5.18 14.98 -33.36
C LYS A 343 -5.17 14.95 -34.90
N GLU A 344 -5.64 13.88 -35.52
CA GLU A 344 -5.73 13.77 -36.98
C GLU A 344 -6.65 14.83 -37.60
N GLU A 345 -7.79 15.14 -36.97
CA GLU A 345 -8.67 16.22 -37.43
C GLU A 345 -7.98 17.60 -37.39
N ILE A 346 -7.23 17.89 -36.33
CA ILE A 346 -6.48 19.15 -36.20
C ILE A 346 -5.40 19.24 -37.27
N LEU A 347 -4.68 18.14 -37.52
CA LEU A 347 -3.68 18.07 -38.58
C LEU A 347 -4.31 18.31 -39.97
N LEU A 348 -5.47 17.73 -40.25
CA LEU A 348 -6.19 17.93 -41.50
C LEU A 348 -6.69 19.36 -41.67
N ARG A 349 -7.21 20.00 -40.62
CA ARG A 349 -7.67 21.40 -40.66
C ARG A 349 -6.52 22.36 -40.96
N ILE A 350 -5.40 22.24 -40.27
CA ILE A 350 -4.24 23.11 -40.48
C ILE A 350 -3.62 22.89 -41.87
N THR A 351 -3.66 21.67 -42.39
CA THR A 351 -3.20 21.35 -43.76
C THR A 351 -4.14 21.93 -44.82
N ASN A 352 -5.46 21.94 -44.57
CA ASN A 352 -6.47 22.44 -45.52
C ASN A 352 -6.67 23.96 -45.46
N GLU A 353 -6.43 24.62 -44.33
CA GLU A 353 -6.43 26.10 -44.21
C GLU A 353 -5.31 26.77 -45.01
N ASN A 354 -4.38 25.99 -45.57
CA ASN A 354 -3.21 26.47 -46.32
C ASN A 354 -3.06 25.84 -47.72
N ARG A 355 -4.12 25.22 -48.26
CA ARG A 355 -4.31 25.01 -49.71
C ARG A 355 -5.12 26.16 -50.27
#